data_AF-A0A3D3X4Z6-F1
#
_entry.id   AF-A0A3D3X4Z6-F1
#
_cell.length_a   1.000
_cell.length_b   1.000
_cell.length_c   1.000
_cell.angle_alpha   90.00
_cell.angle_beta   90.00
_cell.angle_gamma   90.00
#
_symmetry.space_group_name_H-M   'P 1'
#
loop_
_entity.id
_entity.type
_entity.pdbx_description
1 polymer ?
#
loop_
_entity_poly.entity_id
_entity_poly.type
_entity_poly.pdbx_seq_one_letter_code
_entity_poly.pdbx_strand_id
1 'polypeptide(L)' 'LDLFQDTLGFAACKMMRRILGLAKVADIADIRDLKERARIENMTLQMGKKLVTERKKINSIEEVIDLAKSFSELR' A
#
# COMPACT_ATOMS: atom_id res chain seq x y z
N LEU A 1 0.97 5.06 22.98
CA LEU A 1 0.59 4.90 21.56
C LEU A 1 1.45 5.84 20.74
N ASP A 2 1.94 5.37 19.60
CA ASP A 2 2.61 6.23 18.64
C ASP A 2 1.66 6.43 17.46
N LEU A 3 1.00 7.60 17.42
CA LEU A 3 -0.08 7.91 16.49
C LEU A 3 0.34 7.72 15.03
N PHE A 4 1.57 8.12 14.69
CA PHE A 4 2.07 7.97 13.32
C PHE A 4 2.19 6.49 12.97
N GLN A 5 2.78 5.69 13.85
CA GLN A 5 3.00 4.27 13.63
C GLN A 5 1.70 3.47 13.54
N ASP A 6 0.72 3.79 14.38
CA ASP A 6 -0.58 3.15 14.32
C ASP A 6 -1.31 3.54 13.02
N THR A 7 -1.20 4.80 12.58
CA THR A 7 -1.73 5.28 11.30
C THR A 7 -1.16 4.48 10.12
N LEU A 8 0.16 4.23 10.09
CA LEU A 8 0.79 3.40 9.06
C LEU A 8 0.27 1.95 9.08
N GLY A 9 0.07 1.39 10.28
CA GLY A 9 -0.54 0.07 10.45
C GLY A 9 -1.96 -0.01 9.88
N PHE A 10 -2.81 0.98 10.17
CA PHE A 10 -4.17 1.03 9.62
C PHE A 10 -4.17 1.25 8.10
N ALA A 11 -3.28 2.10 7.58
CA ALA A 11 -3.12 2.31 6.15
C ALA A 11 -2.76 0.99 5.45
N ALA A 12 -1.79 0.25 5.99
CA ALA A 12 -1.39 -1.07 5.49
C ALA A 12 -2.57 -2.04 5.41
N CYS A 13 -3.33 -2.17 6.50
CA CYS A 13 -4.50 -3.04 6.57
C CYS A 13 -5.57 -2.63 5.54
N LYS A 14 -5.85 -1.33 5.39
CA LYS A 14 -6.80 -0.81 4.40
C LYS A 14 -6.35 -1.17 2.98
N MET A 15 -5.09 -0.94 2.65
CA MET A 15 -4.52 -1.25 1.33
C MET A 15 -4.71 -2.74 1.01
N MET A 16 -4.22 -3.64 1.86
CA MET A 16 -4.32 -5.08 1.64
C MET A 16 -5.77 -5.58 1.56
N ARG A 17 -6.65 -5.07 2.43
CA ARG A 17 -8.09 -5.42 2.43
C ARG A 17 -8.80 -4.99 1.16
N ARG A 18 -8.40 -3.87 0.53
CA ARG A 18 -8.99 -3.42 -0.75
C ARG A 18 -8.52 -4.21 -1.97
N ILE A 19 -7.45 -5.00 -1.83
CA ILE A 19 -6.96 -5.89 -2.89
C ILE A 19 -7.55 -7.30 -2.74
N LEU A 20 -7.37 -7.93 -1.57
CA LEU A 20 -7.71 -9.34 -1.34
C LEU A 20 -9.08 -9.54 -0.69
N GLY A 21 -9.66 -8.49 -0.10
CA GLY A 21 -10.95 -8.57 0.58
C GLY A 21 -12.15 -8.52 -0.37
N LEU A 22 -13.33 -8.83 0.17
CA LEU A 22 -14.60 -8.84 -0.56
C LEU A 22 -14.94 -7.49 -1.19
N ALA A 23 -14.73 -6.40 -0.46
CA ALA A 23 -15.04 -5.04 -0.92
C ALA A 23 -13.78 -4.39 -1.52
N LYS A 24 -13.55 -4.65 -2.79
CA LYS A 24 -12.45 -4.07 -3.57
C LYS A 24 -12.62 -2.56 -3.80
N VAL A 25 -11.67 -1.95 -4.50
CA VAL A 25 -11.68 -0.53 -4.88
C VAL A 25 -11.63 -0.40 -6.40
N ALA A 26 -12.50 0.43 -6.99
CA ALA A 26 -12.65 0.58 -8.44
C ALA A 26 -11.34 1.02 -9.11
N ASP A 27 -10.54 1.86 -8.44
CA ASP A 27 -9.22 2.33 -8.89
C ASP A 27 -8.29 1.21 -9.38
N ILE A 28 -8.44 0.00 -8.81
CA ILE A 28 -7.65 -1.19 -9.19
C ILE A 28 -8.54 -2.27 -9.80
N ALA A 29 -9.73 -2.51 -9.24
CA ALA A 29 -10.62 -3.60 -9.65
C ALA A 29 -11.20 -3.41 -11.07
N ASP A 30 -11.28 -2.18 -11.57
CA ASP A 30 -11.85 -1.89 -12.89
C ASP A 30 -10.79 -1.85 -14.01
N ILE A 31 -9.49 -1.99 -13.69
CA ILE A 31 -8.40 -2.06 -14.66
C ILE A 31 -8.58 -3.30 -15.54
N ARG A 32 -8.98 -3.15 -16.80
CA ARG A 32 -9.36 -4.28 -17.68
C ARG A 32 -8.20 -5.19 -18.08
N ASP A 33 -7.00 -4.62 -18.25
CA ASP A 33 -5.81 -5.41 -18.49
C ASP A 33 -5.43 -6.18 -17.22
N LEU A 34 -5.58 -7.51 -17.27
CA LEU A 34 -5.33 -8.38 -16.12
C LEU A 34 -3.86 -8.40 -15.70
N LYS A 35 -2.92 -8.23 -16.63
CA LYS A 35 -1.49 -8.18 -16.30
C LYS A 35 -1.19 -6.89 -15.55
N GLU A 36 -1.73 -5.78 -16.02
CA GLU A 36 -1.53 -4.48 -15.39
C GLU A 36 -2.23 -4.40 -14.02
N ARG A 37 -3.44 -4.93 -13.92
CA ARG A 37 -4.15 -5.07 -12.64
C ARG A 37 -3.32 -5.88 -11.64
N ALA A 38 -2.85 -7.05 -12.03
CA ALA A 38 -2.04 -7.91 -11.15
C ALA A 38 -0.73 -7.22 -10.72
N ARG A 39 -0.11 -6.44 -11.62
CA ARG A 39 1.08 -5.64 -11.31
C ARG A 39 0.79 -4.63 -10.20
N ILE A 40 -0.29 -3.85 -10.32
CA ILE A 40 -0.68 -2.83 -9.34
C ILE A 40 -1.16 -3.45 -8.03
N GLU A 41 -1.92 -4.55 -8.09
CA GLU A 41 -2.34 -5.32 -6.92
C GLU A 41 -1.10 -5.81 -6.14
N ASN A 42 -0.11 -6.39 -6.82
CA ASN A 42 1.13 -6.85 -6.18
C ASN A 42 1.91 -5.69 -5.56
N MET A 43 2.10 -4.58 -6.27
CA MET A 43 2.76 -3.38 -5.73
C MET A 43 2.07 -2.87 -4.45
N THR A 44 0.74 -2.81 -4.46
CA THR A 44 -0.06 -2.39 -3.30
C THR A 44 0.14 -3.34 -2.12
N LEU A 45 0.21 -4.65 -2.38
CA LEU A 45 0.47 -5.66 -1.35
C LEU A 45 1.89 -5.57 -0.79
N GLN A 46 2.91 -5.30 -1.62
CA GLN A 46 4.28 -5.11 -1.14
C GLN A 46 4.39 -3.88 -0.24
N MET A 47 3.76 -2.76 -0.63
CA MET A 47 3.71 -1.55 0.18
C MET A 47 2.99 -1.81 1.52
N GLY A 48 1.81 -2.44 1.48
CA GLY A 48 1.06 -2.82 2.67
C GLY A 48 1.87 -3.74 3.60
N LYS A 49 2.57 -4.74 3.06
CA LYS A 49 3.46 -5.62 3.82
C LYS A 49 4.55 -4.82 4.54
N LYS A 50 5.26 -3.94 3.83
CA LYS A 50 6.32 -3.12 4.44
C LYS A 50 5.78 -2.21 5.53
N LEU A 51 4.66 -1.51 5.29
CA LEU A 51 4.04 -0.66 6.29
C LEU A 51 3.62 -1.46 7.53
N VAL A 52 3.02 -2.65 7.38
CA VAL A 52 2.62 -3.42 8.57
C VAL A 52 3.82 -3.99 9.34
N THR A 53 4.88 -4.46 8.67
CA THR A 53 6.02 -5.11 9.35
C THR A 53 7.09 -4.14 9.82
N GLU A 54 7.26 -3.01 9.13
CA GLU A 54 8.40 -2.11 9.33
C GLU A 54 8.01 -0.71 9.78
N ARG A 55 6.71 -0.39 9.96
CA ARG A 55 6.26 0.96 10.39
C ARG A 55 7.15 1.60 11.45
N LYS A 56 7.49 0.89 12.52
CA LYS A 56 8.33 1.41 13.64
C LYS A 56 9.71 1.94 13.25
N LYS A 57 10.17 1.66 12.03
CA LYS A 57 11.44 2.17 11.47
C LYS A 57 11.26 3.44 10.62
N ILE A 58 10.01 3.77 10.29
CA ILE A 58 9.61 4.91 9.46
C ILE A 58 9.36 6.10 10.37
N ASN A 59 10.08 7.20 10.19
CA ASN A 59 10.06 8.32 11.14
C ASN A 59 9.34 9.56 10.61
N SER A 60 9.03 9.60 9.32
CA SER A 60 8.36 10.73 8.70
C SER A 60 7.48 10.33 7.52
N ILE A 61 6.60 11.23 7.10
CA ILE A 61 5.74 11.00 5.94
C ILE A 61 6.55 11.00 4.63
N GLU A 62 7.67 11.72 4.58
CA GLU A 62 8.60 11.73 3.45
C GLU A 62 9.18 10.33 3.19
N GLU A 63 9.58 9.61 4.24
CA GLU A 63 10.05 8.22 4.11
C GLU A 63 8.95 7.28 3.55
N VAL A 64 7.67 7.53 3.87
CA VAL A 64 6.54 6.78 3.30
C VAL A 64 6.37 7.10 1.81
N ILE A 65 6.52 8.37 1.44
CA ILE A 65 6.42 8.82 0.04
C ILE A 65 7.57 8.23 -0.78
N ASP A 66 8.80 8.26 -0.27
CA ASP A 66 9.96 7.67 -0.93
C ASP A 66 9.81 6.15 -1.06
N LEU A 67 9.26 5.50 -0.04
CA LEU A 67 8.92 4.09 -0.12
C LEU A 67 7.88 3.82 -1.21
N ALA A 68 6.82 4.64 -1.31
CA ALA A 68 5.82 4.49 -2.38
C ALA A 68 6.45 4.65 -3.77
N LYS A 69 7.33 5.65 -3.95
CA LYS A 69 8.09 5.87 -5.19
C LYS A 69 9.03 4.71 -5.54
N SER A 70 9.52 3.96 -4.56
CA SER A 70 10.35 2.78 -4.84
C SER A 70 9.56 1.62 -5.47
N PHE A 71 8.24 1.57 -5.26
CA PHE A 71 7.38 0.54 -5.85
C PHE A 71 6.73 0.99 -7.16
N SER A 72 6.45 2.28 -7.31
CA SER A 72 5.90 2.87 -8.52
C SER A 72 6.79 4.02 -8.99
N GLU A 73 7.22 4.03 -10.24
CA GLU A 73 7.62 5.29 -10.89
C GLU A 73 6.40 6.23 -10.89
N LEU A 74 6.25 7.03 -9.83
CA LEU A 74 5.42 8.23 -9.83
C LEU A 74 6.13 9.19 -10.79
N ARG A 75 5.83 9.06 -12.09
CA ARG A 75 6.12 10.09 -13.07
C ARG A 75 5.12 11.23 -12.93
#